data_AF-A5PJH7-F1
#
_entry.id   AF-A5PJH7-F1
#
_cell.length_a   1.000
_cell.length_b   1.000
_cell.length_c   1.000
_cell.angle_alpha   90.00
_cell.angle_beta   90.00
_cell.angle_gamma   90.00
#
_symmetry.space_group_name_H-M   'P 1'
#
loop_
_entity.id
_entity.type
_entity.pdbx_description
1 polymer ?
#
loop_
_entity_poly.entity_id
_entity_poly.type
_entity_poly.pdbx_seq_one_letter_code
_entity_poly.pdbx_strand_id
1 'polypeptide(L)'
;MAGAWKALVLVAGLAAVACVAQRGLSYEEIVTQALKFFNQGRRGQRIFGLLESTPPPPDLNSTTIPLNFRIKETVCFLLWYRRRPRQCPFREGGEERNCTGSFFMLRQLRLLSLNCVPDRELEPEPRRRERRSAGSAGEDPPELDSSNLPPAVRDMYERAKYDIISNILRNF
;
A
#
# COMPACT_ATOMS: atom_id res chain seq x y z
N MET A 1 -55.02 -23.34 -1.39
CA MET A 1 -54.38 -22.64 -0.24
C MET A 1 -52.86 -22.79 -0.18
N ALA A 2 -52.28 -23.96 -0.53
CA ALA A 2 -50.80 -24.15 -0.49
C ALA A 2 -50.00 -23.33 -1.53
N GLY A 3 -50.56 -23.08 -2.72
CA GLY A 3 -49.87 -22.31 -3.78
C GLY A 3 -49.66 -20.83 -3.43
N ALA A 4 -50.66 -20.19 -2.82
CA ALA A 4 -50.58 -18.80 -2.38
C ALA A 4 -49.54 -18.60 -1.26
N TRP A 5 -49.43 -19.57 -0.33
CA TRP A 5 -48.41 -19.56 0.71
C TRP A 5 -47.00 -19.66 0.12
N LYS A 6 -46.78 -20.60 -0.80
CA LYS A 6 -45.47 -20.74 -1.45
C LYS A 6 -45.07 -19.49 -2.24
N ALA A 7 -46.03 -18.85 -2.92
CA ALA A 7 -45.80 -17.60 -3.62
C ALA A 7 -45.43 -16.45 -2.65
N LEU A 8 -46.14 -16.32 -1.52
CA LEU A 8 -45.82 -15.32 -0.49
C LEU A 8 -44.41 -15.51 0.09
N VAL A 9 -44.02 -16.75 0.39
CA VAL A 9 -42.67 -17.06 0.90
C VAL A 9 -41.60 -16.73 -0.14
N LEU A 10 -41.84 -17.02 -1.42
CA LEU A 10 -40.92 -16.67 -2.52
C LEU A 10 -40.78 -15.15 -2.68
N VAL A 11 -41.88 -14.40 -2.68
CA VAL A 11 -41.86 -12.94 -2.78
C VAL A 11 -41.16 -12.32 -1.58
N ALA A 12 -41.43 -12.80 -0.36
CA ALA A 12 -40.74 -12.35 0.85
C ALA A 12 -39.23 -12.65 0.79
N GLY A 13 -38.85 -13.83 0.32
CA GLY A 13 -37.45 -14.21 0.13
C GLY A 13 -36.73 -13.32 -0.89
N LEU A 14 -37.35 -13.08 -2.05
CA LEU A 14 -36.81 -12.21 -3.09
C LEU A 14 -36.68 -10.75 -2.62
N ALA A 15 -37.68 -10.24 -1.92
CA ALA A 15 -37.66 -8.89 -1.35
C ALA A 15 -36.56 -8.75 -0.29
N ALA A 16 -36.37 -9.75 0.58
CA ALA A 16 -35.30 -9.77 1.57
C ALA A 16 -33.91 -9.75 0.91
N VAL A 17 -33.71 -10.56 -0.13
CA VAL A 17 -32.44 -10.59 -0.90
C VAL A 17 -32.17 -9.25 -1.58
N ALA A 18 -33.19 -8.62 -2.17
CA ALA A 18 -33.07 -7.30 -2.80
C ALA A 18 -32.70 -6.20 -1.78
N CYS A 19 -33.35 -6.16 -0.61
CA CYS A 19 -33.03 -5.20 0.44
C CYS A 19 -31.59 -5.35 0.98
N VAL A 20 -31.11 -6.58 1.13
CA VAL A 20 -29.72 -6.82 1.56
C VAL A 20 -28.72 -6.41 0.48
N ALA A 21 -29.03 -6.66 -0.80
CA ALA A 21 -28.19 -6.24 -1.91
C ALA A 21 -28.09 -4.71 -2.06
N GLN A 22 -29.09 -3.96 -1.57
CA GLN A 22 -29.12 -2.50 -1.59
C GLN A 22 -28.44 -1.82 -0.39
N ARG A 23 -28.04 -2.56 0.64
CA ARG A 23 -27.25 -1.97 1.73
C ARG A 23 -25.86 -1.60 1.21
N GLY A 24 -25.58 -0.29 1.17
CA GLY A 24 -24.23 0.22 0.99
C GLY A 24 -23.32 -0.21 2.14
N LEU A 25 -22.02 -0.33 1.87
CA LEU A 25 -21.02 -0.57 2.92
C LEU A 25 -20.82 0.71 3.74
N SER A 26 -20.78 0.59 5.06
CA SER A 26 -20.39 1.68 5.94
C SER A 26 -18.90 2.01 5.77
N TYR A 27 -18.47 3.22 6.15
CA TYR A 27 -17.05 3.59 6.12
C TYR A 27 -16.19 2.62 6.95
N GLU A 28 -16.68 2.19 8.11
CA GLU A 28 -16.02 1.22 8.99
C GLU A 28 -15.85 -0.15 8.32
N GLU A 29 -16.87 -0.62 7.59
CA GLU A 29 -16.80 -1.87 6.85
C GLU A 29 -15.77 -1.80 5.71
N ILE A 30 -15.69 -0.65 5.04
CA ILE A 30 -14.70 -0.39 3.98
C ILE A 30 -13.29 -0.38 4.56
N VAL A 31 -13.04 0.32 5.66
CA VAL A 31 -11.74 0.34 6.34
C VAL A 31 -11.37 -1.06 6.82
N THR A 32 -12.34 -1.82 7.35
CA THR A 32 -12.13 -3.23 7.73
C THR A 32 -11.73 -4.09 6.54
N GLN A 33 -12.36 -3.90 5.38
CA GLN A 33 -11.98 -4.59 4.15
C GLN A 33 -10.58 -4.19 3.67
N ALA A 34 -10.24 -2.91 3.76
CA ALA A 34 -8.91 -2.40 3.42
C ALA A 34 -7.82 -2.97 4.33
N LEU A 35 -8.05 -3.02 5.64
CA LEU A 35 -7.13 -3.63 6.60
C LEU A 35 -6.96 -5.13 6.36
N LYS A 36 -8.05 -5.84 6.03
CA LYS A 36 -7.97 -7.24 5.64
C LYS A 36 -7.11 -7.42 4.39
N PHE A 37 -7.31 -6.58 3.37
CA PHE A 37 -6.50 -6.59 2.15
C PHE A 37 -5.02 -6.32 2.43
N PHE A 38 -4.70 -5.32 3.24
CA PHE A 38 -3.31 -5.02 3.64
C PHE A 38 -2.61 -6.20 4.34
N ASN A 39 -3.34 -6.94 5.16
CA ASN A 39 -2.80 -8.10 5.86
C ASN A 39 -2.78 -9.38 5.01
N GLN A 40 -3.39 -9.40 3.82
CA GLN A 40 -3.30 -10.54 2.91
C GLN A 40 -1.85 -10.72 2.43
N GLY A 41 -1.37 -11.95 2.36
CA GLY A 41 -0.01 -12.26 1.90
C GLY A 41 1.09 -12.14 2.95
N ARG A 42 0.82 -11.56 4.13
CA ARG A 42 1.80 -11.44 5.23
C ARG A 42 2.00 -12.74 6.02
N ARG A 43 2.29 -13.85 5.33
CA ARG A 43 2.57 -15.15 5.97
C ARG A 43 3.84 -15.06 6.81
N GLY A 44 3.77 -15.55 8.05
CA GLY A 44 4.91 -15.53 8.99
C GLY A 44 5.25 -14.15 9.57
N GLN A 45 4.54 -13.10 9.19
CA GLN A 45 4.70 -11.76 9.76
C GLN A 45 3.55 -11.44 10.73
N ARG A 46 3.79 -10.44 11.58
CA ARG A 46 2.74 -9.88 12.43
C ARG A 46 1.74 -9.11 11.56
N ILE A 47 0.48 -9.15 11.98
CA ILE A 47 -0.58 -8.38 11.34
C ILE A 47 -0.67 -6.98 11.93
N PHE A 48 -1.27 -6.09 11.18
CA PHE A 48 -1.57 -4.73 11.60
C PHE A 48 -3.03 -4.62 12.03
N GLY A 49 -3.28 -3.83 13.06
CA GLY A 49 -4.60 -3.44 13.53
C GLY A 49 -4.91 -1.99 13.17
N LEU A 50 -6.19 -1.65 13.11
CA LEU A 50 -6.66 -0.27 12.91
C LEU A 50 -6.41 0.54 14.18
N LEU A 51 -5.62 1.60 14.10
CA LEU A 51 -5.37 2.53 15.20
C LEU A 51 -6.40 3.66 15.22
N GLU A 52 -6.60 4.29 14.06
CA GLU A 52 -7.52 5.41 13.88
C GLU A 52 -8.00 5.46 12.42
N SER A 53 -9.21 5.97 12.19
CA SER A 53 -9.71 6.23 10.84
C SER A 53 -10.42 7.57 10.77
N THR A 54 -10.13 8.37 9.74
CA THR A 54 -10.77 9.66 9.52
C THR A 54 -11.76 9.53 8.37
N PRO A 55 -13.08 9.48 8.64
CA PRO A 55 -14.08 9.42 7.57
C PRO A 55 -14.08 10.73 6.77
N PRO A 56 -14.36 10.67 5.46
CA PRO A 56 -14.56 11.87 4.67
C PRO A 56 -15.82 12.63 5.10
N PRO A 57 -15.95 13.92 4.73
CA PRO A 57 -17.17 14.69 4.97
C PRO A 57 -18.41 13.99 4.40
N PRO A 58 -19.56 14.05 5.09
CA PRO A 58 -20.78 13.32 4.72
C PRO A 58 -21.36 13.72 3.36
N ASP A 59 -21.03 14.92 2.85
CA ASP A 59 -21.57 15.45 1.58
C ASP A 59 -20.91 14.84 0.34
N LEU A 60 -19.95 13.92 0.50
CA LEU A 60 -19.25 13.27 -0.59
C LEU A 60 -20.07 12.12 -1.19
N ASN A 61 -21.19 12.45 -1.83
CA ASN A 61 -22.00 11.51 -2.63
C ASN A 61 -21.26 11.10 -3.91
N SER A 62 -20.23 10.28 -3.74
CA SER A 62 -19.33 9.85 -4.80
C SER A 62 -19.29 8.32 -4.88
N THR A 63 -19.13 7.80 -6.09
CA THR A 63 -18.88 6.38 -6.33
C THR A 63 -17.50 5.94 -5.82
N THR A 64 -16.66 6.89 -5.41
CA THR A 64 -15.28 6.70 -4.94
C THR A 64 -15.11 7.31 -3.56
N ILE A 65 -15.03 6.46 -2.54
CA ILE A 65 -14.85 6.88 -1.15
C ILE A 65 -13.35 6.96 -0.86
N PRO A 66 -12.79 8.15 -0.56
CA PRO A 66 -11.39 8.26 -0.16
C PRO A 66 -11.18 7.63 1.21
N LEU A 67 -10.03 6.99 1.40
CA LEU A 67 -9.65 6.34 2.65
C LEU A 67 -8.47 7.07 3.27
N ASN A 68 -8.58 7.37 4.56
CA ASN A 68 -7.49 7.85 5.39
C ASN A 68 -7.59 7.20 6.76
N PHE A 69 -6.59 6.39 7.11
CA PHE A 69 -6.55 5.67 8.38
C PHE A 69 -5.12 5.31 8.77
N ARG A 70 -4.90 5.10 10.07
CA ARG A 70 -3.63 4.73 10.67
C ARG A 70 -3.69 3.28 11.15
N ILE A 71 -2.61 2.55 10.94
CA ILE A 71 -2.50 1.15 11.37
C ILE A 71 -1.25 0.96 12.22
N LYS A 72 -1.28 -0.03 13.12
CA LYS A 72 -0.16 -0.36 14.00
C LYS A 72 0.10 -1.86 14.06
N GLU A 73 1.37 -2.25 14.10
CA GLU A 73 1.77 -3.65 14.27
C GLU A 73 1.19 -4.24 15.56
N THR A 74 0.62 -5.44 15.46
CA THR A 74 0.04 -6.16 16.60
C THR A 74 0.95 -7.29 17.05
N VAL A 75 0.64 -7.92 18.18
CA VAL A 75 1.39 -9.11 18.64
C VAL A 75 1.02 -10.39 17.87
N CYS A 76 -0.05 -10.38 17.07
CA CYS A 76 -0.57 -11.57 16.40
C CYS A 76 0.05 -11.81 15.03
N PHE A 77 0.17 -13.08 14.68
CA PHE A 77 0.51 -13.52 13.33
C PHE A 77 -0.76 -13.91 12.57
N LEU A 78 -0.72 -13.82 11.24
CA LEU A 78 -1.89 -14.02 10.37
C LEU A 78 -2.59 -15.38 10.58
N LEU A 79 -1.84 -16.45 10.84
CA LEU A 79 -2.39 -17.79 11.11
C LEU A 79 -3.21 -17.85 12.41
N TRP A 80 -2.77 -17.15 13.45
CA TRP A 80 -3.47 -17.13 14.75
C TRP A 80 -4.77 -16.35 14.66
N TYR A 81 -4.72 -15.18 14.02
CA TYR A 81 -5.88 -14.29 13.85
C TYR A 81 -7.02 -14.96 13.07
N ARG A 82 -6.72 -15.72 12.02
CA ARG A 82 -7.75 -16.48 11.26
C ARG A 82 -8.47 -17.53 12.09
N ARG A 83 -7.81 -18.11 13.10
CA ARG A 83 -8.38 -19.18 13.94
C ARG A 83 -9.20 -18.64 15.11
N ARG A 84 -8.88 -17.45 15.60
CA ARG A 84 -9.61 -16.77 16.68
C ARG A 84 -9.69 -15.27 16.36
N PRO A 85 -10.81 -14.77 15.81
CA PRO A 85 -11.05 -13.35 15.59
C PRO A 85 -11.33 -12.64 16.93
N ARG A 86 -10.37 -12.70 17.87
CA ARG A 86 -10.36 -11.88 19.08
C ARG A 86 -9.60 -10.59 18.78
N GLN A 87 -9.87 -9.56 19.59
CA GLN A 87 -9.07 -8.33 19.58
C GLN A 87 -7.60 -8.69 19.76
N CYS A 88 -6.78 -8.32 18.78
CA CYS A 88 -5.35 -8.52 18.86
C CYS A 88 -4.70 -7.24 19.39
N PRO A 89 -4.04 -7.27 20.56
CA PRO A 89 -3.40 -6.09 21.12
C PRO A 89 -2.30 -5.54 20.22
N PHE A 90 -2.11 -4.23 20.26
CA PHE A 90 -0.95 -3.59 19.64
C PHE A 90 0.34 -4.02 20.32
N ARG A 91 1.40 -4.13 19.52
CA ARG A 91 2.74 -4.39 20.03
C ARG A 91 3.33 -3.07 20.53
N GLU A 92 3.93 -3.10 21.71
CA GLU A 92 4.75 -1.98 22.21
C GLU A 92 5.94 -1.73 21.29
N GLY A 93 6.16 -0.47 20.89
CA GLY A 93 7.15 -0.13 19.86
C GLY A 93 6.86 -0.74 18.49
N GLY A 94 5.62 -1.20 18.25
CA GLY A 94 5.20 -1.72 16.94
C GLY A 94 5.13 -0.61 15.90
N GLU A 95 5.49 -0.95 14.66
CA GLU A 95 5.50 -0.01 13.53
C GLU A 95 4.11 0.59 13.30
N GLU A 96 4.03 1.91 13.18
CA GLU A 96 2.84 2.65 12.77
C GLU A 96 2.94 3.03 11.29
N ARG A 97 1.81 3.03 10.58
CA ARG A 97 1.74 3.44 9.18
C ARG A 97 0.50 4.29 8.92
N ASN A 98 0.69 5.33 8.12
CA ASN A 98 -0.40 6.10 7.52
C ASN A 98 -0.83 5.42 6.20
N CYS A 99 -2.11 5.10 6.11
CA CYS A 99 -2.72 4.49 4.95
C CYS A 99 -3.68 5.47 4.25
N THR A 100 -3.42 5.71 2.97
CA THR A 100 -4.26 6.51 2.08
C THR A 100 -4.74 5.66 0.92
N GLY A 101 -5.95 5.88 0.44
CA GLY A 101 -6.48 5.10 -0.68
C GLY A 101 -7.84 5.55 -1.17
N SER A 102 -8.46 4.70 -1.97
CA SER A 102 -9.79 4.93 -2.51
C SER A 102 -10.54 3.61 -2.63
N PHE A 103 -11.81 3.63 -2.24
CA PHE A 103 -12.74 2.53 -2.41
C PHE A 103 -13.81 2.90 -3.42
N PHE A 104 -13.82 2.23 -4.56
CA PHE A 104 -14.80 2.45 -5.61
C PHE A 104 -15.88 1.38 -5.57
N MET A 105 -17.14 1.81 -5.58
CA MET A 105 -18.31 0.92 -5.65
C MET A 105 -19.24 1.35 -6.78
N LEU A 106 -19.42 0.47 -7.76
CA LEU A 106 -20.42 0.64 -8.82
C LEU A 106 -21.18 -0.68 -9.02
N ARG A 107 -22.46 -0.70 -8.64
CA ARG A 107 -23.31 -1.90 -8.64
C ARG A 107 -22.65 -3.05 -7.85
N GLN A 108 -22.11 -4.04 -8.55
CA GLN A 108 -21.43 -5.21 -7.95
C GLN A 108 -19.89 -5.09 -8.01
N LEU A 109 -19.36 -4.17 -8.81
CA LEU A 109 -17.91 -3.96 -8.93
C LEU A 109 -17.42 -3.19 -7.70
N ARG A 110 -16.45 -3.77 -7.01
CA ARG A 110 -15.77 -3.19 -5.85
C ARG A 110 -14.28 -3.19 -6.12
N LEU A 111 -13.67 -2.00 -6.14
CA LEU A 111 -12.23 -1.83 -6.33
C LEU A 111 -11.65 -1.09 -5.13
N LEU A 112 -10.51 -1.58 -4.65
CA LEU A 112 -9.77 -0.99 -3.54
C LEU A 112 -8.36 -0.68 -4.02
N SER A 113 -7.96 0.58 -3.90
CA SER A 113 -6.58 1.03 -4.02
C SER A 113 -6.09 1.49 -2.66
N LEU A 114 -4.91 1.04 -2.23
CA LEU A 114 -4.37 1.32 -0.91
C LEU A 114 -2.86 1.49 -0.94
N ASN A 115 -2.37 2.58 -0.36
CA ASN A 115 -0.96 2.83 -0.10
C ASN A 115 -0.74 3.09 1.38
N CYS A 116 0.18 2.37 2.00
CA CYS A 116 0.49 2.51 3.43
C CYS A 116 1.99 2.76 3.61
N VAL A 117 2.32 3.92 4.16
CA VAL A 117 3.70 4.39 4.34
C VAL A 117 4.02 4.36 5.84
N PRO A 118 5.21 3.88 6.26
CA PRO A 118 5.62 3.96 7.65
C PRO A 118 5.55 5.40 8.15
N ASP A 119 5.02 5.57 9.35
CA ASP A 119 5.18 6.81 10.11
C ASP A 119 6.65 6.87 10.50
N ARG A 120 7.47 7.40 9.60
CA ARG A 120 8.76 7.93 10.00
C ARG A 120 8.41 9.00 11.01
N GLU A 121 8.63 8.72 12.29
CA GLU A 121 9.03 9.77 13.23
C GLU A 121 9.96 10.68 12.44
N LEU A 122 9.74 12.00 12.50
CA LEU A 122 10.66 12.97 11.96
C LEU A 122 12.06 12.67 12.51
N GLU A 123 12.77 11.74 11.88
CA GLU A 123 14.21 11.75 11.80
C GLU A 123 14.49 13.17 11.30
N PRO A 124 15.20 13.99 12.09
CA PRO A 124 15.60 15.30 11.63
C PRO A 124 16.19 15.09 10.25
N GLU A 125 15.62 15.79 9.26
CA GLU A 125 16.14 15.85 7.91
C GLU A 125 17.66 15.75 8.00
N PRO A 126 18.32 14.73 7.41
CA PRO A 126 19.76 14.58 7.56
C PRO A 126 20.34 15.89 7.10
N ARG A 127 20.84 16.70 8.07
CA ARG A 127 21.17 18.11 7.90
C ARG A 127 21.71 18.27 6.51
N ARG A 128 20.95 18.95 5.66
CA ARG A 128 21.31 19.28 4.28
C ARG A 128 22.79 19.65 4.33
N ARG A 129 23.66 18.69 4.02
CA ARG A 129 25.09 18.96 3.93
C ARG A 129 25.10 19.97 2.82
N GLU A 130 25.37 21.21 3.22
CA GLU A 130 25.42 22.37 2.36
C GLU A 130 26.28 21.94 1.18
N ARG A 131 25.58 21.63 0.09
CA ARG A 131 26.18 21.16 -1.14
C ARG A 131 26.90 22.41 -1.59
N ARG A 132 28.20 22.49 -1.31
CA ARG A 132 29.07 23.48 -1.94
C ARG A 132 28.69 23.41 -3.42
N SER A 133 28.09 24.47 -3.91
CA SER A 133 27.78 24.62 -5.32
C SER A 133 29.09 24.42 -6.06
N ALA A 134 29.28 23.23 -6.65
CA ALA A 134 30.23 23.08 -7.73
C ALA A 134 29.62 23.88 -8.87
N GLY A 135 30.27 24.98 -9.20
CA GLY A 135 29.87 25.86 -10.27
C GLY A 135 29.60 25.09 -11.55
N SER A 136 28.60 25.57 -12.27
CA SER A 136 28.44 25.32 -13.69
C SER A 136 29.70 25.81 -14.41
N ALA A 137 30.62 24.91 -14.71
CA ALA A 137 31.63 25.07 -15.74
C ALA A 137 31.75 23.72 -16.44
N GLY A 138 31.51 23.72 -17.75
CA GLY A 138 31.63 22.52 -18.57
C GLY A 138 33.09 22.07 -18.58
N GLU A 139 33.36 20.99 -17.86
CA GLU A 139 34.60 20.25 -17.93
C GLU A 139 34.24 18.77 -18.08
N ASP A 140 34.87 18.12 -19.05
CA ASP A 140 34.76 16.71 -19.35
C ASP A 140 34.89 15.85 -18.07
N PRO A 141 34.25 14.66 -18.02
CA PRO A 141 34.37 13.78 -16.86
C PRO A 141 35.86 13.54 -16.56
N PRO A 142 36.28 13.60 -15.28
CA PRO A 142 37.69 13.43 -14.94
C PRO A 142 38.14 12.06 -15.45
N GLU A 143 39.10 12.04 -16.37
CA GLU A 143 39.79 10.82 -16.74
C GLU A 143 40.39 10.23 -15.47
N LEU A 144 39.80 9.13 -15.00
CA LEU A 144 40.34 8.36 -13.91
C LEU A 144 41.66 7.76 -14.42
N ASP A 145 42.80 8.22 -13.89
CA ASP A 145 44.12 7.70 -14.21
C ASP A 145 44.24 6.24 -13.76
N SER A 146 43.86 5.33 -14.65
CA SER A 146 43.78 3.89 -14.44
C SER A 146 45.15 3.21 -14.38
N SER A 147 46.24 3.95 -14.59
CA SER A 147 47.61 3.45 -14.55
C SER A 147 48.03 2.91 -13.18
N ASN A 148 47.41 3.38 -12.10
CA ASN A 148 47.70 2.98 -10.72
C ASN A 148 46.84 1.78 -10.23
N LEU A 149 45.96 1.25 -11.08
CA LEU A 149 45.06 0.15 -10.70
C LEU A 149 45.72 -1.23 -10.93
N PRO A 150 45.47 -2.21 -10.05
CA PRO A 150 45.84 -3.60 -10.31
C PRO A 150 45.27 -4.09 -11.66
N PRO A 151 45.98 -4.94 -12.41
CA PRO A 151 45.60 -5.31 -13.79
C PRO A 151 44.15 -5.81 -13.95
N ALA A 152 43.64 -6.57 -12.98
CA ALA A 152 42.28 -7.08 -12.99
C ALA A 152 41.22 -5.97 -12.83
N VAL A 153 41.50 -4.95 -12.02
CA VAL A 153 40.59 -3.81 -11.80
C VAL A 153 40.55 -2.90 -13.02
N ARG A 154 41.72 -2.72 -13.67
CA ARG A 154 41.83 -1.97 -14.91
C ARG A 154 41.06 -2.63 -16.07
N ASP A 155 41.18 -3.95 -16.22
CA ASP A 155 40.43 -4.71 -17.25
C ASP A 155 38.91 -4.61 -17.04
N MET A 156 38.44 -4.70 -15.80
CA MET A 156 37.02 -4.53 -15.47
C MET A 156 36.52 -3.11 -15.79
N TYR A 157 37.31 -2.08 -15.45
CA TYR A 157 36.93 -0.69 -15.71
C TYR A 157 36.83 -0.39 -17.21
N GLU A 158 37.83 -0.81 -17.99
CA GLU A 158 37.83 -0.59 -19.44
C GLU A 158 36.68 -1.35 -20.11
N ARG A 159 36.43 -2.62 -19.73
CA ARG A 159 35.30 -3.38 -20.28
C ARG A 159 33.96 -2.69 -20.01
N ALA A 160 33.74 -2.23 -18.79
CA ALA A 160 32.51 -1.51 -18.43
C ALA A 160 32.35 -0.20 -19.21
N LYS A 161 33.45 0.54 -19.43
CA LYS A 161 33.44 1.80 -20.20
C LYS A 161 32.97 1.58 -21.63
N TYR A 162 33.54 0.58 -22.34
CA TYR A 162 33.14 0.29 -23.72
C TYR A 162 31.76 -0.35 -23.82
N ASP A 163 31.36 -1.17 -22.84
CA ASP A 163 30.01 -1.75 -22.79
C ASP A 163 28.93 -0.66 -22.70
N ILE A 164 29.10 0.33 -21.81
CA ILE A 164 28.18 1.47 -21.68
C ILE A 164 28.07 2.23 -23.00
N ILE A 165 29.19 2.53 -23.65
CA ILE A 165 29.22 3.26 -24.93
C ILE A 165 28.48 2.45 -26.01
N SER A 166 28.77 1.15 -26.12
CA SER A 166 28.13 0.29 -27.12
C SER A 166 26.61 0.17 -26.93
N ASN A 167 26.14 0.16 -25.68
CA ASN A 167 24.74 0.01 -25.35
C ASN A 167 23.96 1.31 -25.63
N ILE A 168 24.59 2.47 -25.46
CA ILE A 168 24.03 3.76 -25.86
C ILE A 168 23.92 3.82 -27.40
N LEU A 169 25.00 3.49 -28.12
CA LEU A 169 25.01 3.55 -29.59
C LEU A 169 24.06 2.56 -30.26
N ARG A 170 23.71 1.44 -29.62
CA ARG A 170 22.69 0.49 -30.12
C ARG A 170 21.25 0.99 -30.03
N ASN A 171 20.98 2.01 -29.23
CA ASN A 171 19.62 2.56 -29.04
C ASN A 171 19.35 3.78 -29.94
N PHE A 172 20.25 4.09 -30.87
CA PHE A 172 20.09 5.06 -31.96
C PHE A 172 20.14 4.34 -33.31
#